data_AF-A0A7C1M879-F1
#
_entry.id   AF-A0A7C1M879-F1
#
_cell.length_a   1.000
_cell.length_b   1.000
_cell.length_c   1.000
_cell.angle_alpha   90.00
_cell.angle_beta   90.00
_cell.angle_gamma   90.00
#
_symmetry.space_group_name_H-M   'P 1'
#
loop_
_entity.id
_entity.type
_entity.pdbx_description
1 polymer ?
#
loop_
_entity_poly.entity_id
_entity_poly.type
_entity_poly.pdbx_seq_one_letter_code
_entity_poly.pdbx_strand_id
1 'polypeptide(L)' 'MLLSEIKKKALELTDGLELVDFGFALPYTWVLVEGEEGKALGVAMTLPEEIQRYTNSISEPSLEAFIERADSLNVI' A
#
# COMPACT_ATOMS: atom_id res chain seq x y z
N MET A 1 -5.62 -7.98 14.28
CA MET A 1 -4.21 -8.31 13.99
C MET A 1 -3.38 -7.04 14.23
N LEU A 2 -2.10 -7.15 14.59
CA LEU A 2 -1.26 -5.96 14.81
C LEU A 2 -1.26 -5.02 13.60
N LEU A 3 -1.23 -5.59 12.39
CA LEU A 3 -1.29 -4.83 11.14
C LEU A 3 -2.58 -4.01 10.98
N SER A 4 -3.71 -4.50 11.49
CA SER A 4 -4.99 -3.76 11.53
C SER A 4 -4.91 -2.50 12.41
N GLU A 5 -4.16 -2.55 13.51
CA GLU A 5 -3.96 -1.39 14.39
C GLU A 5 -3.02 -0.35 13.76
N ILE A 6 -1.95 -0.83 13.09
CA ILE A 6 -1.01 0.02 12.36
C ILE A 6 -1.72 0.75 11.21
N LYS A 7 -2.51 0.02 10.41
CA LYS A 7 -3.31 0.57 9.31
C LYS A 7 -4.20 1.73 9.78
N LYS A 8 -4.91 1.58 10.90
CA LYS A 8 -5.80 2.65 11.42
C LYS A 8 -5.02 3.92 11.75
N LYS A 9 -3.86 3.77 12.41
CA LYS A 9 -2.98 4.90 12.74
C LYS A 9 -2.36 5.52 11.49
N ALA A 10 -2.05 4.72 10.47
CA ALA A 10 -1.49 5.21 9.22
C ALA A 10 -2.52 6.03 8.41
N LEU A 11 -3.79 5.62 8.40
CA LEU A 11 -4.88 6.38 7.76
C LEU A 11 -5.08 7.76 8.38
N GLU A 12 -4.85 7.92 9.69
CA GLU A 12 -4.92 9.24 10.35
C GLU A 12 -3.79 10.19 9.92
N LEU A 13 -2.76 9.68 9.23
CA LEU A 13 -1.58 10.42 8.80
C LEU A 13 -1.54 10.66 7.28
N THR A 14 -2.57 10.26 6.53
CA THR A 14 -2.60 10.45 5.06
C THR A 14 -3.01 11.85 4.64
N ASP A 15 -3.56 12.66 5.56
CA ASP A 15 -3.95 14.04 5.26
C ASP A 15 -2.78 14.85 4.68
N GLY A 16 -2.96 15.38 3.47
CA GLY A 16 -1.93 16.14 2.76
C GLY A 16 -0.92 15.28 1.98
N LEU A 17 -1.15 13.97 1.86
CA LEU A 17 -0.39 13.07 1.00
C LEU A 17 -1.21 12.62 -0.21
N GLU A 18 -0.60 12.65 -1.39
CA GLU A 18 -1.20 12.17 -2.63
C GLU A 18 -0.42 10.96 -3.18
N LEU A 19 -1.14 9.99 -3.72
CA LEU A 19 -0.54 8.87 -4.44
C LEU A 19 0.00 9.36 -5.80
N VAL A 20 1.31 9.20 -6.02
CA VAL A 20 1.97 9.58 -7.28
C VAL A 20 2.05 8.40 -8.22
N ASP A 21 2.56 7.27 -7.74
CA ASP A 21 2.77 6.07 -8.55
C ASP A 21 2.91 4.83 -7.63
N PHE A 22 2.72 3.64 -8.17
CA PHE A 22 2.88 2.38 -7.43
C PHE A 22 3.25 1.22 -8.35
N GLY A 23 3.82 0.16 -7.77
CA GLY A 23 4.11 -1.05 -8.51
C GLY A 23 4.15 -2.29 -7.63
N PHE A 24 3.35 -3.29 -8.00
CA PHE A 24 3.46 -4.65 -7.46
C PHE A 24 4.46 -5.43 -8.31
N ALA A 25 5.71 -5.52 -7.86
CA ALA A 25 6.83 -6.04 -8.64
C ALA A 25 7.86 -6.78 -7.78
N LEU A 26 8.88 -7.32 -8.42
CA LEU A 26 10.04 -7.94 -7.76
C LEU A 26 11.26 -7.02 -7.81
N PRO A 27 12.11 -7.02 -6.76
CA PRO A 27 11.98 -7.77 -5.51
C PRO A 27 11.07 -7.10 -4.47
N TYR A 28 10.68 -5.85 -4.70
CA TYR A 28 9.83 -5.07 -3.81
C TYR A 28 8.63 -4.51 -4.55
N THR A 29 7.49 -4.55 -3.86
CA THR A 29 6.34 -3.71 -4.13
C THR A 29 6.61 -2.32 -3.57
N TRP A 30 6.20 -1.28 -4.28
CA TRP A 30 6.50 0.10 -3.91
C TRP A 30 5.30 1.01 -4.10
N VAL A 31 5.26 2.06 -3.28
CA VAL A 31 4.26 3.14 -3.33
C VAL A 31 5.00 4.46 -3.20
N LEU A 32 4.85 5.35 -4.18
CA LEU A 32 5.40 6.70 -4.21
C LEU A 32 4.29 7.70 -3.83
N VAL A 33 4.57 8.54 -2.84
CA VAL A 33 3.66 9.59 -2.39
C VAL A 33 4.32 10.96 -2.45
N GLU A 34 3.50 12.01 -2.53
CA GLU A 34 3.92 13.41 -2.50
C GLU A 34 3.10 14.17 -1.46
N GLY A 35 3.77 14.99 -0.65
CA GLY A 35 3.15 15.94 0.28
C GLY A 35 3.86 17.28 0.24
N GLU A 36 3.51 18.19 1.16
CA GLU A 36 4.03 19.58 1.15
C GLU A 36 5.56 19.68 1.17
N GLU A 37 6.24 18.77 1.87
CA GLU A 37 7.71 18.76 2.01
C GLU A 37 8.44 18.02 0.88
N GLY A 38 7.70 17.36 -0.03
CA GLY A 38 8.25 16.62 -1.16
C GLY A 38 7.77 15.17 -1.24
N LYS A 39 8.61 14.30 -1.83
CA LYS A 39 8.25 12.90 -2.15
C LYS A 39 8.84 11.89 -1.19
N ALA A 40 8.10 10.82 -0.93
CA ALA A 40 8.54 9.67 -0.15
C ALA A 40 8.21 8.35 -0.85
N LEU A 41 9.11 7.37 -0.75
CA LEU A 41 8.98 6.05 -1.36
C LEU A 41 8.92 4.96 -0.28
N GLY A 42 7.75 4.33 -0.15
CA GLY A 42 7.56 3.16 0.71
C GLY A 42 7.76 1.86 -0.06
N VAL A 43 8.35 0.85 0.58
CA VAL A 43 8.57 -0.47 -0.03
C VAL A 43 8.11 -1.60 0.88
N ALA A 44 7.63 -2.68 0.28
CA ALA A 44 7.31 -3.94 0.92
C ALA A 44 7.91 -5.08 0.11
N MET A 45 8.57 -6.04 0.76
CA MET A 45 9.13 -7.20 0.08
C MET A 45 8.00 -8.02 -0.54
N THR A 46 8.12 -8.34 -1.82
CA THR A 46 7.14 -9.19 -2.51
C THR A 46 7.51 -10.64 -2.26
N LEU A 47 6.56 -11.42 -1.73
CA LEU A 47 6.71 -12.86 -1.49
C LEU A 47 5.92 -13.64 -2.56
N PRO A 48 6.48 -13.85 -3.78
CA PRO A 48 5.73 -14.44 -4.88
C PRO A 48 5.23 -15.86 -4.59
N GLU A 49 5.93 -16.60 -3.72
CA GLU A 49 5.54 -17.93 -3.25
C GLU A 49 4.22 -17.96 -2.46
N GLU A 50 3.82 -16.82 -1.87
CA GLU A 50 2.56 -16.69 -1.13
C GLU A 50 1.38 -16.26 -2.03
N ILE A 51 1.64 -15.91 -3.29
CA ILE A 51 0.61 -15.46 -4.24
C ILE A 51 -0.16 -16.66 -4.79
N GLN A 52 -1.42 -16.80 -4.40
CA GLN A 52 -2.29 -17.86 -4.94
C GLN A 52 -3.00 -17.44 -6.25
N ARG A 53 -3.37 -16.17 -6.40
CA ARG A 53 -4.11 -15.63 -7.56
C ARG A 53 -3.74 -14.17 -7.82
N TYR A 54 -3.56 -13.82 -9.09
CA TYR A 54 -3.35 -12.43 -9.53
C TYR A 54 -4.68 -11.69 -9.69
N THR A 55 -5.30 -11.35 -8.56
CA THR A 55 -6.55 -10.58 -8.51
C THR A 55 -6.41 -9.49 -7.47
N ASN A 56 -6.83 -8.27 -7.80
CA ASN A 56 -6.88 -7.13 -6.87
C ASN A 56 -8.33 -6.64 -6.74
N SER A 57 -8.73 -6.24 -5.54
CA SER A 57 -10.08 -5.72 -5.24
C SER A 57 -10.18 -4.19 -5.31
N ILE A 58 -9.07 -3.49 -5.54
CA ILE A 58 -8.99 -2.05 -5.67
C ILE A 58 -9.30 -1.67 -7.12
N SER A 59 -10.43 -1.00 -7.33
CA SER A 59 -10.85 -0.49 -8.64
C SER A 59 -10.24 0.87 -8.96
N GLU A 60 -10.17 1.75 -7.96
CA GLU A 60 -9.59 3.08 -8.07
C GLU A 60 -8.40 3.17 -7.09
N PRO A 61 -7.16 3.21 -7.59
CA PRO A 61 -5.98 3.31 -6.74
C PRO A 61 -5.93 4.64 -5.98
N SER A 62 -5.80 4.57 -4.65
CA SER A 62 -5.48 5.71 -3.78
C SER A 62 -4.57 5.25 -2.63
N LEU A 63 -3.94 6.20 -1.95
CA LEU A 63 -3.10 5.89 -0.79
C LEU A 63 -3.92 5.22 0.33
N GLU A 64 -5.10 5.75 0.61
CA GLU A 64 -6.05 5.23 1.59
C GLU A 64 -6.53 3.84 1.20
N ALA A 65 -6.88 3.62 -0.08
CA ALA A 65 -7.33 2.31 -0.56
C ALA A 65 -6.24 1.24 -0.38
N PHE A 66 -4.97 1.58 -0.58
CA PHE A 66 -3.86 0.65 -0.29
C PHE A 66 -3.71 0.38 1.20
N ILE A 67 -3.71 1.42 2.04
CA ILE A 67 -3.56 1.27 3.48
C ILE A 67 -4.74 0.48 4.06
N GLU A 68 -5.98 0.73 3.59
CA GLU A 68 -7.18 0.00 3.99
C GLU A 68 -7.12 -1.50 3.68
N ARG A 69 -6.34 -1.92 2.68
CA ARG A 69 -6.17 -3.33 2.33
C ARG A 69 -4.97 -3.99 2.99
N ALA A 70 -4.21 -3.28 3.83
CA ALA A 70 -3.02 -3.83 4.48
C ALA A 70 -3.28 -5.08 5.33
N ASP A 71 -4.46 -5.23 5.93
CA ASP A 71 -4.86 -6.42 6.70
C ASP A 71 -5.77 -7.39 5.94
N SER A 72 -5.77 -7.29 4.61
CA SER A 72 -6.45 -8.22 3.71
C SER A 72 -5.88 -9.64 3.83
N LEU A 73 -6.73 -10.65 3.66
CA LEU A 73 -6.30 -12.04 3.47
C LEU A 73 -5.65 -12.24 2.10
N ASN A 74 -5.95 -11.36 1.14
CA ASN A 74 -5.31 -11.39 -0.17
C ASN A 74 -3.97 -10.65 -0.10
N VAL A 75 -2.92 -11.29 -0.63
CA VAL A 75 -1.55 -10.76 -0.72
C VAL A 75 -1.40 -9.80 -1.92
N ILE A 76 -2.45 -9.63 -2.73
CA ILE A 76 -2.54 -8.73 -3.89
C ILE A 76 -3.69 -7.73 -3.73
#